data_AF-A0A6M4A2J9-F1
#
_entry.id   AF-A0A6M4A2J9-F1
#
_cell.length_a   1.000
_cell.length_b   1.000
_cell.length_c   1.000
_cell.angle_alpha   90.00
_cell.angle_beta   90.00
_cell.angle_gamma   90.00
#
_symmetry.space_group_name_H-M   'P 1'
#
loop_
_entity.id
_entity.type
_entity.pdbx_description
1 polymer ?
#
loop_
_entity_poly.entity_id
_entity_poly.type
_entity_poly.pdbx_seq_one_letter_code
_entity_poly.pdbx_strand_id
1 'polypeptide(L)'
;MRQTKFTLAILTAVAVLAGCGGGTSSGGDQTLKAKYSSQVSFGDSLSDVGSYAVGSVAALGGGKFTINGNNVAVNSALTGKNWTELMAAQLGLPAPCAAQTGLTGDPTKGFSVPVVNHSGCYGYAQGGARVTNPAGPGNPATMTPEAIALGALTVPVVTQIKNHLAAVGGKFKGDEIVFVMAGGNDALIQLDQLKSGATAAGQTAGATVGAQTFVQTLAGLFAQGATNPATAGPAIAQAMITESARSGHTDSSVVAAAVGAAYAAGNATIINPAVYGPMVVTAQAAATTAGTAAGATAGADYVKANAPKAVMAMGQAGAELVALVKTQIIANGATRVVVNNLPDLGTTPNGLSQTPETQGLINLMVKTFNDQLNTGLATEAKVVLVDVFTISHDQATNPAPYGLTNVKDRACDLTPAKNPLESSLVCNAKNLAAGDVSRYQFADSVHPTPYGYWLMARYVSERMVVKGWM
;
A
#
# COMPACT_ATOMS: atom_id res chain seq x y z
N MET A 1 -25.73 -20.04 -47.50
CA MET A 1 -24.49 -20.29 -48.26
C MET A 1 -23.32 -20.09 -47.31
N ARG A 2 -22.40 -21.05 -47.38
CA ARG A 2 -21.14 -21.31 -46.64
C ARG A 2 -20.62 -20.26 -45.63
N GLN A 3 -20.42 -20.76 -44.40
CA GLN A 3 -19.50 -20.23 -43.39
C GLN A 3 -18.06 -20.24 -43.89
N THR A 4 -17.30 -19.18 -43.61
CA THR A 4 -15.85 -19.13 -43.77
C THR A 4 -15.19 -18.99 -42.39
N LYS A 5 -14.72 -20.12 -41.87
CA LYS A 5 -13.79 -20.18 -40.75
C LYS A 5 -12.38 -20.04 -41.31
N PHE A 6 -11.64 -19.01 -40.89
CA PHE A 6 -10.19 -18.99 -41.06
C PHE A 6 -9.55 -19.75 -39.90
N THR A 7 -8.99 -20.91 -40.23
CA THR A 7 -8.17 -21.77 -39.38
C THR A 7 -6.84 -21.89 -40.09
N LEU A 8 -5.73 -21.40 -39.52
CA LEU A 8 -4.31 -21.72 -39.79
C LEU A 8 -3.45 -20.69 -39.03
N ALA A 9 -2.29 -20.99 -38.43
CA ALA A 9 -1.48 -22.19 -38.42
C ALA A 9 -0.60 -22.17 -37.15
N ILE A 10 -0.63 -23.25 -36.37
CA ILE A 10 0.40 -23.59 -35.38
C ILE A 10 1.48 -24.34 -36.16
N LEU A 11 2.65 -23.74 -36.37
CA LEU A 11 3.81 -24.37 -37.00
C LEU A 11 4.85 -24.72 -35.93
N THR A 12 4.78 -25.98 -35.50
CA THR A 12 5.89 -26.93 -35.37
C THR A 12 7.31 -26.39 -35.11
N ALA A 13 7.82 -26.69 -33.92
CA ALA A 13 9.24 -26.98 -33.68
C ALA A 13 9.36 -28.24 -32.81
N VAL A 14 9.23 -29.40 -33.44
CA VAL A 14 9.62 -30.71 -32.90
C VAL A 14 10.79 -31.19 -33.75
N ALA A 15 12.01 -31.13 -33.21
CA ALA A 15 13.21 -31.90 -33.56
C ALA A 15 14.35 -31.24 -32.77
N VAL A 16 14.90 -31.81 -31.70
CA VAL A 16 15.77 -32.99 -31.74
C VAL A 16 15.47 -33.89 -30.53
N LEU A 17 14.86 -35.05 -30.78
CA LEU A 17 14.88 -36.21 -29.88
C LEU A 17 15.51 -37.37 -30.65
N ALA A 18 16.84 -37.37 -30.73
CA ALA A 18 17.62 -38.55 -31.07
C ALA A 18 18.21 -39.06 -29.75
N GLY A 19 17.49 -39.99 -29.13
CA GLY A 19 17.84 -40.62 -27.87
C GLY A 19 16.90 -41.76 -27.56
N CYS A 20 16.85 -42.77 -28.45
CA CYS A 20 16.26 -44.06 -28.13
C CYS A 20 17.06 -44.70 -26.99
N GLY A 21 16.49 -44.69 -25.79
CA GLY A 21 16.89 -45.54 -24.68
C GLY A 21 15.61 -46.04 -24.01
N GLY A 22 15.15 -47.22 -24.43
CA GLY A 22 14.01 -47.90 -23.82
C GLY A 22 14.29 -48.19 -22.35
N GLY A 23 13.41 -47.71 -21.49
CA GLY A 23 13.42 -47.93 -20.06
C GLY A 23 12.21 -47.21 -19.48
N THR A 24 11.48 -47.89 -18.60
CA THR A 24 10.35 -47.35 -17.83
C THR A 24 10.52 -45.86 -17.55
N SER A 25 9.49 -45.05 -17.83
CA SER A 25 9.42 -43.64 -17.46
C SER A 25 9.44 -43.50 -15.94
N SER A 26 10.60 -43.70 -15.33
CA SER A 26 10.94 -43.11 -14.04
C SER A 26 11.02 -41.61 -14.27
N GLY A 27 10.51 -40.81 -13.33
CA GLY A 27 10.38 -39.36 -13.47
C GLY A 27 11.71 -38.60 -13.51
N GLY A 28 12.76 -39.11 -14.16
CA GLY A 28 14.11 -38.54 -14.15
C GLY A 28 14.70 -38.43 -12.75
N ASP A 29 15.95 -37.97 -12.67
CA ASP A 29 16.51 -37.49 -11.42
C ASP A 29 15.86 -36.13 -11.08
N GLN A 30 15.17 -36.08 -9.93
CA GLN A 30 14.50 -34.88 -9.41
C GLN A 30 15.33 -34.16 -8.34
N THR A 31 16.60 -34.53 -8.16
CA THR A 31 17.48 -33.83 -7.22
C THR A 31 17.75 -32.41 -7.70
N LEU A 32 17.72 -31.45 -6.76
CA LEU A 32 17.99 -30.05 -7.07
C LEU A 32 19.41 -29.92 -7.63
N LYS A 33 19.53 -29.29 -8.81
CA LYS A 33 20.82 -29.15 -9.48
C LYS A 33 21.74 -28.18 -8.75
N ALA A 34 21.18 -27.13 -8.17
CA ALA A 34 21.91 -26.20 -7.32
C ALA A 34 21.67 -26.52 -5.85
N LYS A 35 22.74 -26.40 -5.05
CA LYS A 35 22.67 -26.46 -3.58
C LYS A 35 23.12 -25.12 -3.03
N TYR A 36 22.45 -24.70 -1.96
CA TYR A 36 22.70 -23.44 -1.28
C TYR A 36 23.12 -23.71 0.15
N SER A 37 24.03 -22.88 0.68
CA SER A 37 24.45 -22.99 2.09
C SER A 37 23.44 -22.37 3.05
N SER A 38 22.74 -21.33 2.59
CA SER A 38 21.75 -20.59 3.36
C SER A 38 20.86 -19.73 2.45
N GLN A 39 19.80 -19.17 3.03
CA GLN A 39 18.91 -18.20 2.41
C GLN A 39 19.06 -16.85 3.12
N VAL A 40 19.17 -15.78 2.35
CA VAL A 40 19.12 -14.39 2.85
C VAL A 40 17.94 -13.69 2.18
N SER A 41 17.09 -13.00 2.93
CA SER A 41 16.00 -12.20 2.36
C SER A 41 16.04 -10.75 2.83
N PHE A 42 15.84 -9.85 1.87
CA PHE A 42 15.69 -8.41 2.06
C PHE A 42 14.35 -7.97 1.47
N GLY A 43 13.68 -7.04 2.13
CA GLY A 43 12.41 -6.55 1.62
C GLY A 43 11.46 -6.01 2.66
N ASP A 44 10.18 -6.19 2.38
CA ASP A 44 9.09 -5.64 3.17
C ASP A 44 8.17 -6.71 3.77
N SER A 45 6.91 -6.35 4.04
CA SER A 45 5.89 -7.22 4.63
C SER A 45 5.64 -8.49 3.84
N LEU A 46 5.85 -8.48 2.51
CA LEU A 46 5.67 -9.66 1.67
C LEU A 46 6.70 -10.76 1.97
N SER A 47 7.84 -10.39 2.56
CA SER A 47 8.95 -11.30 2.87
C SER A 47 9.27 -11.37 4.36
N ASP A 48 8.57 -10.61 5.21
CA ASP A 48 8.75 -10.57 6.66
C ASP A 48 8.34 -11.92 7.29
N VAL A 49 9.28 -12.51 8.02
CA VAL A 49 9.15 -13.84 8.65
C VAL A 49 8.88 -13.78 10.16
N GLY A 50 8.55 -12.60 10.69
CA GLY A 50 8.21 -12.45 12.11
C GLY A 50 8.93 -11.31 12.83
N SER A 51 9.39 -10.27 12.15
CA SER A 51 10.08 -9.14 12.79
C SER A 51 9.21 -8.43 13.83
N TYR A 52 7.89 -8.48 13.68
CA TYR A 52 6.93 -7.92 14.64
C TYR A 52 6.24 -8.96 15.50
N ALA A 53 6.69 -10.22 15.50
CA ALA A 53 6.15 -11.29 16.35
C ALA A 53 6.58 -11.13 17.83
N VAL A 54 6.26 -9.99 18.43
CA VAL A 54 6.65 -9.59 19.78
C VAL A 54 5.49 -8.94 20.54
N GLY A 55 5.60 -8.87 21.87
CA GLY A 55 4.63 -8.16 22.71
C GLY A 55 3.18 -8.55 22.43
N SER A 56 2.31 -7.55 22.29
CA SER A 56 0.89 -7.77 22.02
C SER A 56 0.62 -8.37 20.63
N VAL A 57 1.47 -8.14 19.63
CA VAL A 57 1.31 -8.79 18.30
C VAL A 57 1.46 -10.31 18.44
N ALA A 58 2.48 -10.76 19.19
CA ALA A 58 2.66 -12.18 19.48
C ALA A 58 1.52 -12.74 20.34
N ALA A 59 1.06 -12.00 21.36
CA ALA A 59 -0.05 -12.41 22.22
C ALA A 59 -1.37 -12.59 21.44
N LEU A 60 -1.55 -11.82 20.36
CA LEU A 60 -2.68 -11.95 19.44
C LEU A 60 -2.51 -13.09 18.42
N GLY A 61 -1.40 -13.84 18.46
CA GLY A 61 -1.10 -14.91 17.51
C GLY A 61 -0.69 -14.40 16.12
N GLY A 62 -0.17 -13.17 16.06
CA GLY A 62 0.30 -12.51 14.85
C GLY A 62 1.81 -12.55 14.68
N GLY A 63 2.30 -11.74 13.75
CA GLY A 63 3.73 -11.51 13.52
C GLY A 63 4.15 -11.48 12.05
N LYS A 64 3.30 -11.99 11.15
CA LYS A 64 3.49 -11.96 9.69
C LYS A 64 2.28 -11.37 8.99
N PHE A 65 2.47 -10.87 7.78
CA PHE A 65 1.43 -10.23 6.98
C PHE A 65 0.72 -11.26 6.09
N THR A 66 -0.07 -12.12 6.74
CA THR A 66 -0.87 -13.19 6.12
C THR A 66 -1.90 -13.73 7.11
N ILE A 67 -2.53 -14.87 6.83
CA ILE A 67 -3.27 -15.64 7.84
C ILE A 67 -2.26 -16.41 8.71
N ASN A 68 -1.99 -15.90 9.91
CA ASN A 68 -0.97 -16.43 10.83
C ASN A 68 -1.38 -17.78 11.45
N GLY A 69 -0.36 -18.49 11.93
CA GLY A 69 -0.48 -19.80 12.58
C GLY A 69 -0.48 -20.96 11.59
N ASN A 70 -0.05 -22.13 12.08
CA ASN A 70 -0.10 -23.38 11.32
C ASN A 70 -1.45 -24.06 11.53
N ASN A 71 -2.35 -23.93 10.55
CA ASN A 71 -3.71 -24.46 10.60
C ASN A 71 -3.91 -25.59 9.58
N VAL A 72 -2.83 -26.30 9.19
CA VAL A 72 -2.90 -27.38 8.18
C VAL A 72 -3.81 -28.54 8.57
N ALA A 73 -4.04 -28.74 9.87
CA ALA A 73 -5.01 -29.70 10.38
C ALA A 73 -6.47 -29.33 10.06
N VAL A 74 -6.74 -28.03 9.87
CA VAL A 74 -8.05 -27.51 9.44
C VAL A 74 -8.12 -27.48 7.92
N ASN A 75 -7.10 -26.93 7.27
CA ASN A 75 -6.98 -26.91 5.82
C ASN A 75 -5.51 -26.80 5.41
N SER A 76 -5.04 -27.69 4.53
CA SER A 76 -3.64 -27.77 4.12
C SER A 76 -3.08 -26.50 3.47
N ALA A 77 -3.94 -25.60 2.97
CA ALA A 77 -3.54 -24.30 2.46
C ALA A 77 -3.14 -23.31 3.56
N LEU A 78 -3.68 -23.43 4.78
CA LEU A 78 -3.51 -22.47 5.88
C LEU A 78 -2.21 -22.74 6.66
N THR A 79 -1.09 -22.72 5.96
CA THR A 79 0.24 -23.00 6.52
C THR A 79 0.80 -21.88 7.39
N GLY A 80 0.27 -20.66 7.21
CA GLY A 80 0.80 -19.43 7.82
C GLY A 80 2.17 -19.02 7.30
N LYS A 81 2.67 -19.63 6.22
CA LYS A 81 3.98 -19.32 5.62
C LYS A 81 3.87 -18.24 4.56
N ASN A 82 4.87 -17.34 4.52
CA ASN A 82 5.10 -16.49 3.36
C ASN A 82 5.92 -17.22 2.28
N TRP A 83 6.13 -16.59 1.13
CA TRP A 83 6.84 -17.23 0.02
C TRP A 83 8.31 -17.56 0.32
N THR A 84 9.01 -16.76 1.14
CA THR A 84 10.41 -17.04 1.49
C THR A 84 10.56 -18.27 2.37
N GLU A 85 9.59 -18.53 3.25
CA GLU A 85 9.54 -19.76 4.06
C GLU A 85 9.24 -21.00 3.19
N LEU A 86 8.45 -20.82 2.13
CA LEU A 86 8.16 -21.87 1.15
C LEU A 86 9.38 -22.16 0.25
N MET A 87 10.09 -21.12 -0.20
CA MET A 87 11.33 -21.27 -0.96
C MET A 87 12.41 -21.99 -0.14
N ALA A 88 12.60 -21.63 1.13
CA ALA A 88 13.56 -22.32 2.00
C ALA A 88 13.25 -23.82 2.10
N ALA A 89 11.98 -24.18 2.33
CA ALA A 89 11.56 -25.57 2.38
C ALA A 89 11.79 -26.30 1.04
N GLN A 90 11.45 -25.67 -0.08
CA GLN A 90 11.64 -26.22 -1.42
C GLN A 90 13.13 -26.44 -1.75
N LEU A 91 14.02 -25.60 -1.24
CA LEU A 91 15.48 -25.67 -1.44
C LEU A 91 16.20 -26.58 -0.42
N GLY A 92 15.47 -27.19 0.52
CA GLY A 92 16.06 -28.01 1.57
C GLY A 92 16.87 -27.21 2.61
N LEU A 93 16.55 -25.93 2.79
CA LEU A 93 17.20 -25.02 3.73
C LEU A 93 16.43 -24.94 5.06
N PRO A 94 17.10 -24.55 6.16
CA PRO A 94 16.40 -24.26 7.42
C PRO A 94 15.31 -23.19 7.23
N ALA A 95 14.25 -23.28 8.05
CA ALA A 95 13.22 -22.25 8.08
C ALA A 95 13.86 -20.88 8.40
N PRO A 96 13.58 -19.83 7.62
CA PRO A 96 14.13 -18.51 7.89
C PRO A 96 13.64 -17.97 9.23
N CYS A 97 14.49 -17.21 9.91
CA CYS A 97 14.14 -16.46 11.11
C CYS A 97 14.44 -14.97 10.91
N ALA A 98 13.70 -14.12 11.63
CA ALA A 98 13.83 -12.68 11.57
C ALA A 98 15.19 -12.24 12.13
N ALA A 99 15.97 -11.50 11.33
CA ALA A 99 17.28 -10.98 11.73
C ALA A 99 17.17 -9.92 12.83
N GLN A 100 16.02 -9.25 12.90
CA GLN A 100 15.72 -8.25 13.93
C GLN A 100 14.24 -8.34 14.31
N THR A 101 13.96 -8.20 15.61
CA THR A 101 12.60 -8.07 16.15
C THR A 101 12.48 -6.85 17.05
N GLY A 102 11.30 -6.26 17.15
CA GLY A 102 11.03 -5.18 18.11
C GLY A 102 9.90 -4.26 17.65
N LEU A 103 9.43 -3.41 18.55
CA LEU A 103 8.43 -2.38 18.29
C LEU A 103 8.71 -1.15 19.17
N THR A 104 8.47 0.05 18.65
CA THR A 104 8.72 1.33 19.34
C THR A 104 7.44 2.12 19.60
N GLY A 105 6.30 1.44 19.60
CA GLY A 105 4.97 2.04 19.75
C GLY A 105 4.56 2.24 21.20
N ASP A 106 3.23 2.22 21.41
CA ASP A 106 2.60 2.51 22.69
C ASP A 106 2.89 1.42 23.75
N PRO A 107 3.62 1.72 24.84
CA PRO A 107 3.92 0.74 25.90
C PRO A 107 2.66 0.27 26.62
N THR A 108 1.62 1.10 26.72
CA THR A 108 0.37 0.74 27.42
C THR A 108 -0.43 -0.33 26.68
N LYS A 109 -0.19 -0.46 25.38
CA LYS A 109 -0.77 -1.48 24.51
C LYS A 109 0.16 -2.67 24.28
N GLY A 110 1.34 -2.70 24.92
CA GLY A 110 2.34 -3.75 24.73
C GLY A 110 3.04 -3.70 23.37
N PHE A 111 3.09 -2.52 22.74
CA PHE A 111 3.77 -2.26 21.47
C PHE A 111 5.12 -1.55 21.64
N SER A 112 5.61 -1.43 22.88
CA SER A 112 7.00 -1.03 23.14
C SER A 112 7.78 -2.27 23.57
N VAL A 113 8.55 -2.85 22.64
CA VAL A 113 9.35 -4.06 22.87
C VAL A 113 10.78 -3.81 22.40
N PRO A 114 11.82 -4.10 23.21
CA PRO A 114 13.20 -3.85 22.84
C PRO A 114 13.57 -4.40 21.46
N VAL A 115 14.35 -3.62 20.72
CA VAL A 115 14.90 -4.06 19.43
C VAL A 115 16.03 -5.04 19.69
N VAL A 116 15.88 -6.26 19.19
CA VAL A 116 16.84 -7.36 19.35
C VAL A 116 17.28 -7.83 17.97
N ASN A 117 18.60 -7.89 17.75
CA ASN A 117 19.19 -8.52 16.58
C ASN A 117 19.51 -9.99 16.89
N HIS A 118 19.17 -10.90 15.99
CA HIS A 118 19.33 -12.34 16.18
C HIS A 118 20.49 -12.86 15.32
N SER A 119 21.58 -13.26 15.98
CA SER A 119 22.74 -13.82 15.28
C SER A 119 22.38 -15.13 14.58
N GLY A 120 22.85 -15.29 13.34
CA GLY A 120 22.52 -16.46 12.50
C GLY A 120 21.15 -16.40 11.81
N CYS A 121 20.35 -15.35 12.05
CA CYS A 121 19.10 -15.11 11.32
C CYS A 121 19.33 -14.15 10.15
N TYR A 122 18.85 -14.53 8.97
CA TYR A 122 19.07 -13.80 7.72
C TYR A 122 17.79 -13.39 6.98
N GLY A 123 16.63 -13.44 7.66
CA GLY A 123 15.40 -12.80 7.18
C GLY A 123 15.36 -11.35 7.64
N TYR A 124 15.84 -10.41 6.82
CA TYR A 124 15.92 -8.99 7.17
C TYR A 124 14.67 -8.18 6.79
N ALA A 125 13.79 -8.75 5.98
CA ALA A 125 12.58 -8.07 5.52
C ALA A 125 11.69 -7.67 6.71
N GLN A 126 11.20 -6.43 6.68
CA GLN A 126 10.33 -5.88 7.71
C GLN A 126 9.09 -5.25 7.10
N GLY A 127 7.91 -5.54 7.64
CA GLY A 127 6.68 -4.86 7.23
C GLY A 127 6.81 -3.35 7.30
N GLY A 128 6.30 -2.66 6.29
CA GLY A 128 6.43 -1.22 6.13
C GLY A 128 7.77 -0.73 5.57
N ALA A 129 8.79 -1.58 5.44
CA ALA A 129 10.08 -1.18 4.89
C ALA A 129 9.95 -0.66 3.45
N ARG A 130 10.65 0.44 3.18
CA ARG A 130 10.83 1.01 1.85
C ARG A 130 12.23 0.72 1.32
N VAL A 131 12.52 1.08 0.07
CA VAL A 131 13.85 0.84 -0.52
C VAL A 131 14.96 1.54 0.28
N THR A 132 14.83 2.86 0.48
CA THR A 132 15.87 3.68 1.14
C THR A 132 15.36 4.50 2.33
N ASN A 133 14.11 4.96 2.28
CA ASN A 133 13.56 5.84 3.30
C ASN A 133 13.07 5.06 4.52
N PRO A 134 13.47 5.43 5.76
CA PRO A 134 13.04 4.72 6.96
C PRO A 134 11.56 4.91 7.30
N ALA A 135 10.90 5.97 6.83
CA ALA A 135 9.50 6.25 7.13
C ALA A 135 8.58 5.55 6.12
N GLY A 136 8.12 4.35 6.47
CA GLY A 136 7.08 3.61 5.75
C GLY A 136 5.84 3.34 6.59
N PRO A 137 4.83 2.64 6.05
CA PRO A 137 3.58 2.35 6.76
C PRO A 137 3.82 1.68 8.11
N GLY A 138 3.19 2.20 9.17
CA GLY A 138 3.37 1.73 10.54
C GLY A 138 4.54 2.35 11.30
N ASN A 139 5.43 3.13 10.66
CA ASN A 139 6.52 3.82 11.35
C ASN A 139 6.02 5.11 12.03
N PRO A 140 6.36 5.39 13.31
CA PRO A 140 5.93 6.61 14.00
C PRO A 140 6.26 7.92 13.29
N ALA A 141 7.31 7.95 12.46
CA ALA A 141 7.71 9.12 11.67
C ALA A 141 6.69 9.52 10.59
N THR A 142 5.74 8.64 10.22
CA THR A 142 4.63 9.01 9.32
C THR A 142 3.51 9.76 10.04
N MET A 143 3.56 9.82 11.38
CA MET A 143 2.66 10.59 12.26
C MET A 143 1.17 10.22 12.14
N THR A 144 0.83 9.03 11.63
CA THR A 144 -0.56 8.54 11.69
C THR A 144 -0.85 7.94 13.08
N PRO A 145 -2.09 8.01 13.59
CA PRO A 145 -2.45 7.42 14.88
C PRO A 145 -2.12 5.92 14.98
N GLU A 146 -2.33 5.17 13.90
CA GLU A 146 -2.06 3.74 13.83
C GLU A 146 -0.56 3.44 13.89
N ALA A 147 0.24 4.26 13.17
CA ALA A 147 1.69 4.12 13.14
C ALA A 147 2.33 4.50 14.48
N ILE A 148 1.82 5.53 15.14
CA ILE A 148 2.25 5.90 16.51
C ILE A 148 1.88 4.79 17.50
N ALA A 149 0.70 4.18 17.36
CA ALA A 149 0.25 3.11 18.24
C ALA A 149 1.11 1.84 18.10
N LEU A 150 1.34 1.35 16.88
CA LEU A 150 2.10 0.11 16.65
C LEU A 150 3.61 0.32 16.78
N GLY A 151 4.15 1.40 16.21
CA GLY A 151 5.58 1.67 16.18
C GLY A 151 6.42 0.62 15.48
N ALA A 152 6.06 0.31 14.23
CA ALA A 152 6.86 -0.57 13.39
C ALA A 152 8.24 0.05 13.11
N LEU A 153 9.29 -0.78 13.12
CA LEU A 153 10.67 -0.34 12.91
C LEU A 153 10.93 0.10 11.46
N THR A 154 10.31 -0.59 10.51
CA THR A 154 10.36 -0.34 9.05
C THR A 154 11.77 -0.11 8.51
N VAL A 155 12.76 -0.89 8.99
CA VAL A 155 14.16 -0.75 8.58
C VAL A 155 14.25 -0.86 7.05
N PRO A 156 14.73 0.17 6.33
CA PRO A 156 14.69 0.18 4.87
C PRO A 156 15.71 -0.80 4.28
N VAL A 157 15.47 -1.24 3.04
CA VAL A 157 16.30 -2.27 2.36
C VAL A 157 17.78 -1.92 2.33
N VAL A 158 18.13 -0.65 2.12
CA VAL A 158 19.52 -0.18 2.19
C VAL A 158 20.18 -0.51 3.54
N THR A 159 19.45 -0.33 4.64
CA THR A 159 19.93 -0.63 6.00
C THR A 159 19.91 -2.12 6.28
N GLN A 160 18.90 -2.85 5.78
CA GLN A 160 18.86 -4.31 5.87
C GLN A 160 20.11 -4.96 5.25
N ILE A 161 20.48 -4.54 4.03
CA ILE A 161 21.69 -5.04 3.34
C ILE A 161 22.95 -4.68 4.13
N LYS A 162 23.04 -3.43 4.61
CA LYS A 162 24.16 -2.98 5.46
C LYS A 162 24.30 -3.83 6.72
N ASN A 163 23.18 -4.14 7.39
CA ASN A 163 23.17 -4.96 8.59
C ASN A 163 23.65 -6.39 8.29
N HIS A 164 23.23 -6.96 7.16
CA HIS A 164 23.71 -8.27 6.72
C HIS A 164 25.21 -8.27 6.49
N LEU A 165 25.72 -7.33 5.69
CA LEU A 165 27.16 -7.21 5.42
C LEU A 165 27.96 -7.07 6.72
N ALA A 166 27.48 -6.28 7.69
CA ALA A 166 28.11 -6.18 9.01
C ALA A 166 28.11 -7.53 9.75
N ALA A 167 27.02 -8.30 9.68
CA ALA A 167 26.90 -9.59 10.36
C ALA A 167 27.78 -10.69 9.74
N VAL A 168 28.10 -10.62 8.44
CA VAL A 168 28.88 -11.67 7.74
C VAL A 168 30.32 -11.27 7.39
N GLY A 169 30.83 -10.19 7.98
CA GLY A 169 32.24 -9.77 7.77
C GLY A 169 32.49 -9.03 6.46
N GLY A 170 31.48 -8.33 5.94
CA GLY A 170 31.56 -7.40 4.82
C GLY A 170 31.32 -8.01 3.44
N LYS A 171 31.11 -9.33 3.34
CA LYS A 171 30.89 -10.01 2.06
C LYS A 171 30.00 -11.25 2.20
N PHE A 172 29.21 -11.50 1.17
CA PHE A 172 28.52 -12.78 0.97
C PHE A 172 29.55 -13.88 0.67
N LYS A 173 29.25 -15.13 1.04
CA LYS A 173 30.12 -16.27 0.72
C LYS A 173 30.04 -16.65 -0.76
N GLY A 174 28.90 -16.38 -1.40
CA GLY A 174 28.64 -16.62 -2.80
C GLY A 174 27.96 -17.97 -3.08
N ASP A 175 27.65 -18.76 -2.05
CA ASP A 175 26.90 -20.00 -2.12
C ASP A 175 25.50 -19.91 -1.45
N GLU A 176 25.12 -18.72 -1.00
CA GLU A 176 23.77 -18.40 -0.54
C GLU A 176 22.81 -18.12 -1.70
N ILE A 177 21.52 -18.31 -1.48
CA ILE A 177 20.46 -17.72 -2.30
C ILE A 177 19.98 -16.41 -1.65
N VAL A 178 19.94 -15.32 -2.42
CA VAL A 178 19.49 -14.02 -1.94
C VAL A 178 18.15 -13.66 -2.59
N PHE A 179 17.15 -13.35 -1.77
CA PHE A 179 15.82 -12.92 -2.19
C PHE A 179 15.61 -11.44 -1.90
N VAL A 180 15.10 -10.68 -2.87
CA VAL A 180 14.84 -9.24 -2.75
C VAL A 180 13.44 -8.92 -3.26
N MET A 181 12.61 -8.28 -2.44
CA MET A 181 11.30 -7.75 -2.86
C MET A 181 10.94 -6.50 -2.06
N ALA A 182 10.78 -5.36 -2.73
CA ALA A 182 10.46 -4.09 -2.09
C ALA A 182 9.83 -3.08 -3.06
N GLY A 183 9.34 -1.96 -2.53
CA GLY A 183 8.79 -0.83 -3.27
C GLY A 183 7.28 -0.66 -3.09
N GLY A 184 6.58 -1.67 -2.55
CA GLY A 184 5.14 -1.57 -2.31
C GLY A 184 4.81 -0.45 -1.33
N ASN A 185 5.60 -0.37 -0.25
CA ASN A 185 5.48 0.70 0.75
C ASN A 185 5.87 2.09 0.21
N ASP A 186 6.78 2.17 -0.77
CA ASP A 186 7.06 3.42 -1.45
C ASP A 186 5.81 3.92 -2.19
N ALA A 187 5.11 3.03 -2.90
CA ALA A 187 3.87 3.37 -3.58
C ALA A 187 2.76 3.78 -2.61
N LEU A 188 2.58 3.03 -1.51
CA LEU A 188 1.57 3.34 -0.49
C LEU A 188 1.79 4.74 0.13
N ILE A 189 3.04 5.06 0.51
CA ILE A 189 3.36 6.38 1.09
C ILE A 189 3.13 7.51 0.07
N GLN A 190 3.47 7.31 -1.20
CA GLN A 190 3.19 8.32 -2.23
C GLN A 190 1.69 8.56 -2.39
N LEU A 191 0.86 7.51 -2.36
CA LEU A 191 -0.59 7.62 -2.46
C LEU A 191 -1.20 8.30 -1.22
N ASP A 192 -0.72 7.95 -0.02
CA ASP A 192 -1.18 8.56 1.22
C ASP A 192 -0.85 10.05 1.29
N GLN A 193 0.36 10.45 0.88
CA GLN A 193 0.77 11.85 0.77
C GLN A 193 -0.06 12.63 -0.25
N LEU A 194 -0.39 11.99 -1.38
CA LEU A 194 -1.23 12.60 -2.41
C LEU A 194 -2.66 12.81 -1.90
N LYS A 195 -3.22 11.82 -1.21
CA LYS A 195 -4.57 11.87 -0.61
C LYS A 195 -4.65 12.90 0.51
N SER A 196 -3.67 12.94 1.42
CA SER A 196 -3.66 13.89 2.53
C SER A 196 -3.53 15.32 2.02
N GLY A 197 -2.66 15.57 1.04
CA GLY A 197 -2.51 16.88 0.42
C GLY A 197 -3.75 17.33 -0.35
N ALA A 198 -4.41 16.43 -1.09
CA ALA A 198 -5.67 16.73 -1.78
C ALA A 198 -6.79 17.08 -0.78
N THR A 199 -6.84 16.36 0.33
CA THR A 199 -7.80 16.62 1.42
C THR A 199 -7.56 17.99 2.05
N ALA A 200 -6.30 18.32 2.37
CA ALA A 200 -5.94 19.62 2.94
C ALA A 200 -6.23 20.79 1.98
N ALA A 201 -5.90 20.63 0.69
CA ALA A 201 -6.21 21.61 -0.35
C ALA A 201 -7.74 21.82 -0.48
N GLY A 202 -8.50 20.72 -0.51
CA GLY A 202 -9.96 20.76 -0.60
C GLY A 202 -10.62 21.42 0.62
N GLN A 203 -10.15 21.09 1.83
CA GLN A 203 -10.65 21.71 3.07
C GLN A 203 -10.39 23.22 3.08
N THR A 204 -9.18 23.64 2.69
CA THR A 204 -8.79 25.06 2.65
C THR A 204 -9.64 25.84 1.64
N ALA A 205 -9.75 25.33 0.41
CA ALA A 205 -10.53 25.98 -0.64
C ALA A 205 -12.03 25.99 -0.32
N GLY A 206 -12.56 24.87 0.17
CA GLY A 206 -13.97 24.75 0.52
C GLY A 206 -14.37 25.67 1.68
N ALA A 207 -13.54 25.79 2.71
CA ALA A 207 -13.75 26.74 3.80
C ALA A 207 -13.74 28.19 3.29
N THR A 208 -12.77 28.53 2.43
CA THR A 208 -12.63 29.88 1.87
C THR A 208 -13.84 30.28 1.01
N VAL A 209 -14.22 29.43 0.04
CA VAL A 209 -15.34 29.72 -0.86
C VAL A 209 -16.66 29.66 -0.11
N GLY A 210 -16.85 28.69 0.79
CA GLY A 210 -18.04 28.61 1.63
C GLY A 210 -18.26 29.89 2.45
N ALA A 211 -17.22 30.39 3.13
CA ALA A 211 -17.30 31.63 3.90
C ALA A 211 -17.64 32.84 3.02
N GLN A 212 -17.02 32.95 1.84
CA GLN A 212 -17.31 34.03 0.89
C GLN A 212 -18.76 33.97 0.37
N THR A 213 -19.24 32.80 -0.01
CA THR A 213 -20.62 32.60 -0.49
C THR A 213 -21.64 32.88 0.60
N PHE A 214 -21.36 32.50 1.86
CA PHE A 214 -22.21 32.80 3.00
C PHE A 214 -22.39 34.32 3.16
N VAL A 215 -21.29 35.07 3.21
CA VAL A 215 -21.30 36.54 3.31
C VAL A 215 -22.08 37.17 2.16
N GLN A 216 -21.76 36.80 0.93
CA GLN A 216 -22.39 37.39 -0.27
C GLN A 216 -23.89 37.11 -0.32
N THR A 217 -24.30 35.87 -0.01
CA THR A 217 -25.69 35.45 -0.07
C THR A 217 -26.50 36.09 1.05
N LEU A 218 -26.00 36.07 2.29
CA LEU A 218 -26.72 36.65 3.42
C LEU A 218 -26.84 38.18 3.27
N ALA A 219 -25.76 38.85 2.90
CA ALA A 219 -25.78 40.29 2.66
C ALA A 219 -26.77 40.66 1.54
N GLY A 220 -26.80 39.88 0.45
CA GLY A 220 -27.76 40.06 -0.64
C GLY A 220 -29.22 39.87 -0.20
N LEU A 221 -29.51 38.84 0.61
CA LEU A 221 -30.84 38.61 1.16
C LEU A 221 -31.28 39.74 2.09
N PHE A 222 -30.39 40.19 2.98
CA PHE A 222 -30.71 41.27 3.92
C PHE A 222 -30.86 42.63 3.24
N ALA A 223 -30.11 42.89 2.18
CA ALA A 223 -30.18 44.14 1.41
C ALA A 223 -31.54 44.34 0.72
N GLN A 224 -32.29 43.28 0.42
CA GLN A 224 -33.60 43.39 -0.24
C GLN A 224 -34.63 44.18 0.56
N GLY A 225 -34.52 44.19 1.89
CA GLY A 225 -35.40 44.98 2.77
C GLY A 225 -34.88 46.38 3.09
N ALA A 226 -33.70 46.78 2.57
CA ALA A 226 -33.09 48.08 2.85
C ALA A 226 -33.66 49.19 1.96
N THR A 227 -33.50 50.45 2.39
CA THR A 227 -33.97 51.62 1.62
C THR A 227 -33.25 51.78 0.29
N ASN A 228 -31.97 51.39 0.22
CA ASN A 228 -31.20 51.30 -1.03
C ASN A 228 -30.39 49.99 -1.05
N PRO A 229 -30.92 48.93 -1.68
CA PRO A 229 -30.26 47.62 -1.71
C PRO A 229 -28.84 47.65 -2.30
N ALA A 230 -28.58 48.53 -3.28
CA ALA A 230 -27.30 48.59 -3.99
C ALA A 230 -26.14 49.05 -3.08
N THR A 231 -26.41 49.95 -2.13
CA THR A 231 -25.41 50.41 -1.15
C THR A 231 -25.44 49.58 0.13
N ALA A 232 -26.59 49.02 0.51
CA ALA A 232 -26.74 48.21 1.71
C ALA A 232 -25.97 46.88 1.63
N GLY A 233 -26.04 46.17 0.52
CA GLY A 233 -25.37 44.87 0.35
C GLY A 233 -23.86 44.90 0.68
N PRO A 234 -23.08 45.79 0.04
CA PRO A 234 -21.65 45.95 0.37
C PRO A 234 -21.38 46.31 1.83
N ALA A 235 -22.20 47.17 2.44
CA ALA A 235 -22.04 47.57 3.84
C ALA A 235 -22.30 46.40 4.81
N ILE A 236 -23.34 45.61 4.55
CA ILE A 236 -23.67 44.40 5.32
C ILE A 236 -22.54 43.37 5.20
N ALA A 237 -22.06 43.12 3.98
CA ALA A 237 -20.94 42.21 3.75
C ALA A 237 -19.68 42.66 4.49
N GLN A 238 -19.35 43.97 4.45
CA GLN A 238 -18.20 44.51 5.16
C GLN A 238 -18.33 44.36 6.69
N ALA A 239 -19.52 44.54 7.25
CA ALA A 239 -19.77 44.31 8.67
C ALA A 239 -19.50 42.85 9.06
N MET A 240 -19.98 41.91 8.25
CA MET A 240 -19.72 40.48 8.45
C MET A 240 -18.22 40.16 8.38
N ILE A 241 -17.52 40.64 7.35
CA ILE A 241 -16.08 40.41 7.16
C ILE A 241 -15.27 40.97 8.34
N THR A 242 -15.63 42.17 8.80
CA THR A 242 -14.95 42.81 9.93
C THR A 242 -15.13 42.01 11.21
N GLU A 243 -16.34 41.51 11.46
CA GLU A 243 -16.60 40.65 12.63
C GLU A 243 -15.91 39.29 12.51
N SER A 244 -15.87 38.68 11.33
CA SER A 244 -15.12 37.44 11.09
C SER A 244 -13.61 37.59 11.30
N ALA A 245 -13.05 38.79 11.17
CA ALA A 245 -11.64 39.07 11.47
C ALA A 245 -11.38 39.27 12.98
N ARG A 246 -12.42 39.39 13.81
CA ARG A 246 -12.28 39.60 15.25
C ARG A 246 -11.87 38.30 15.93
N SER A 247 -10.90 38.38 16.83
CA SER A 247 -10.53 37.25 17.70
C SER A 247 -11.70 36.86 18.60
N GLY A 248 -12.01 35.56 18.68
CA GLY A 248 -13.16 35.04 19.42
C GLY A 248 -14.52 35.41 18.82
N HIS A 249 -14.60 35.65 17.51
CA HIS A 249 -15.89 35.71 16.83
C HIS A 249 -16.61 34.35 16.86
N THR A 250 -17.92 34.40 16.66
CA THR A 250 -18.78 33.23 16.50
C THR A 250 -19.67 33.44 15.29
N ASP A 251 -20.22 32.37 14.71
CA ASP A 251 -21.19 32.50 13.62
C ASP A 251 -22.38 33.39 14.01
N SER A 252 -22.80 33.31 15.28
CA SER A 252 -23.87 34.16 15.82
C SER A 252 -23.48 35.64 15.86
N SER A 253 -22.23 35.97 16.19
CA SER A 253 -21.78 37.36 16.20
C SER A 253 -21.63 37.92 14.79
N VAL A 254 -21.21 37.10 13.81
CA VAL A 254 -21.17 37.49 12.39
C VAL A 254 -22.57 37.77 11.85
N VAL A 255 -23.55 36.90 12.16
CA VAL A 255 -24.97 37.14 11.80
C VAL A 255 -25.50 38.39 12.50
N ALA A 256 -25.17 38.62 13.77
CA ALA A 256 -25.58 39.82 14.49
C ALA A 256 -25.00 41.11 13.86
N ALA A 257 -23.75 41.08 13.40
CA ALA A 257 -23.15 42.19 12.65
C ALA A 257 -23.90 42.46 11.34
N ALA A 258 -24.31 41.41 10.62
CA ALA A 258 -25.14 41.54 9.42
C ALA A 258 -26.51 42.17 9.73
N VAL A 259 -27.18 41.71 10.80
CA VAL A 259 -28.48 42.24 11.26
C VAL A 259 -28.37 43.72 11.61
N GLY A 260 -27.34 44.11 12.37
CA GLY A 260 -27.11 45.51 12.74
C GLY A 260 -26.88 46.42 11.54
N ALA A 261 -26.04 45.99 10.59
CA ALA A 261 -25.79 46.74 9.36
C ALA A 261 -27.03 46.86 8.46
N ALA A 262 -27.82 45.78 8.34
CA ALA A 262 -29.05 45.78 7.56
C ALA A 262 -30.13 46.69 8.18
N TYR A 263 -30.27 46.67 9.51
CA TYR A 263 -31.16 47.57 10.23
C TYR A 263 -30.76 49.04 10.02
N ALA A 264 -29.47 49.36 10.16
CA ALA A 264 -28.95 50.69 9.90
C ALA A 264 -29.17 51.17 8.44
N ALA A 265 -29.26 50.24 7.49
CA ALA A 265 -29.57 50.51 6.09
C ALA A 265 -31.09 50.62 5.78
N GLY A 266 -31.94 50.57 6.80
CA GLY A 266 -33.39 50.77 6.69
C GLY A 266 -34.23 49.48 6.64
N ASN A 267 -33.62 48.30 6.78
CA ASN A 267 -34.37 47.04 6.89
C ASN A 267 -34.87 46.82 8.33
N ALA A 268 -35.91 47.55 8.74
CA ALA A 268 -36.38 47.57 10.13
C ALA A 268 -36.89 46.21 10.65
N THR A 269 -37.38 45.32 9.77
CA THR A 269 -37.95 44.02 10.16
C THR A 269 -36.89 42.95 10.46
N ILE A 270 -35.64 43.18 10.06
CA ILE A 270 -34.53 42.22 10.20
C ILE A 270 -34.10 41.96 11.64
N ILE A 271 -34.63 42.69 12.61
CA ILE A 271 -34.41 42.42 14.04
C ILE A 271 -35.15 41.16 14.54
N ASN A 272 -36.16 40.69 13.79
CA ASN A 272 -36.95 39.52 14.19
C ASN A 272 -36.28 38.22 13.70
N PRO A 273 -35.87 37.30 14.60
CA PRO A 273 -35.29 36.00 14.22
C PRO A 273 -36.17 35.15 13.30
N ALA A 274 -37.49 35.28 13.38
CA ALA A 274 -38.41 34.58 12.48
C ALA A 274 -38.30 35.07 11.03
N VAL A 275 -37.79 36.29 10.81
CA VAL A 275 -37.57 36.88 9.48
C VAL A 275 -36.18 36.51 8.95
N TYR A 276 -35.11 36.76 9.73
CA TYR A 276 -33.75 36.54 9.22
C TYR A 276 -33.27 35.08 9.34
N GLY A 277 -33.84 34.29 10.25
CA GLY A 277 -33.45 32.89 10.46
C GLY A 277 -33.52 32.04 9.18
N PRO A 278 -34.63 32.03 8.43
CA PRO A 278 -34.72 31.33 7.15
C PRO A 278 -33.67 31.80 6.12
N MET A 279 -33.36 33.10 6.08
CA MET A 279 -32.33 33.65 5.18
C MET A 279 -30.93 33.17 5.54
N VAL A 280 -30.61 33.06 6.84
CA VAL A 280 -29.36 32.46 7.31
C VAL A 280 -29.25 31.00 6.88
N VAL A 281 -30.33 30.22 7.01
CA VAL A 281 -30.37 28.83 6.54
C VAL A 281 -30.14 28.75 5.03
N THR A 282 -30.77 29.63 4.24
CA THR A 282 -30.54 29.71 2.79
C THR A 282 -29.08 30.03 2.47
N ALA A 283 -28.47 31.00 3.14
CA ALA A 283 -27.08 31.36 2.95
C ALA A 283 -26.13 30.22 3.35
N GLN A 284 -26.42 29.49 4.43
CA GLN A 284 -25.66 28.31 4.86
C GLN A 284 -25.72 27.17 3.85
N ALA A 285 -26.90 26.91 3.27
CA ALA A 285 -27.07 25.89 2.23
C ALA A 285 -26.29 26.25 0.95
N ALA A 286 -26.34 27.52 0.54
CA ALA A 286 -25.57 28.03 -0.60
C ALA A 286 -24.06 27.91 -0.34
N ALA A 287 -23.61 28.32 0.84
CA ALA A 287 -22.22 28.22 1.27
C ALA A 287 -21.71 26.77 1.29
N THR A 288 -22.50 25.84 1.83
CA THR A 288 -22.15 24.41 1.85
C THR A 288 -22.01 23.85 0.44
N THR A 289 -22.94 24.21 -0.46
CA THR A 289 -22.91 23.75 -1.85
C THR A 289 -21.69 24.29 -2.58
N ALA A 290 -21.43 25.60 -2.50
CA ALA A 290 -20.30 26.24 -3.16
C ALA A 290 -18.96 25.79 -2.58
N GLY A 291 -18.85 25.69 -1.25
CA GLY A 291 -17.66 25.21 -0.57
C GLY A 291 -17.34 23.75 -0.91
N THR A 292 -18.35 22.87 -0.95
CA THR A 292 -18.16 21.47 -1.35
C THR A 292 -17.65 21.36 -2.78
N ALA A 293 -18.24 22.12 -3.71
CA ALA A 293 -17.81 22.14 -5.11
C ALA A 293 -16.37 22.65 -5.25
N ALA A 294 -16.03 23.78 -4.61
CA ALA A 294 -14.68 24.33 -4.64
C ALA A 294 -13.65 23.40 -4.00
N GLY A 295 -14.00 22.75 -2.89
CA GLY A 295 -13.14 21.78 -2.23
C GLY A 295 -12.86 20.56 -3.10
N ALA A 296 -13.88 20.03 -3.79
CA ALA A 296 -13.71 18.94 -4.73
C ALA A 296 -12.79 19.32 -5.90
N THR A 297 -12.97 20.52 -6.48
CA THR A 297 -12.10 21.04 -7.54
C THR A 297 -10.65 21.18 -7.08
N ALA A 298 -10.42 21.82 -5.92
CA ALA A 298 -9.07 22.04 -5.40
C ALA A 298 -8.36 20.71 -5.05
N GLY A 299 -9.09 19.73 -4.51
CA GLY A 299 -8.56 18.39 -4.28
C GLY A 299 -8.14 17.71 -5.58
N ALA A 300 -8.97 17.75 -6.62
CA ALA A 300 -8.65 17.18 -7.93
C ALA A 300 -7.45 17.89 -8.60
N ASP A 301 -7.38 19.22 -8.51
CA ASP A 301 -6.26 20.01 -9.03
C ASP A 301 -4.95 19.68 -8.30
N TYR A 302 -5.00 19.49 -6.98
CA TYR A 302 -3.85 19.06 -6.21
C TYR A 302 -3.34 17.69 -6.67
N VAL A 303 -4.24 16.72 -6.87
CA VAL A 303 -3.88 15.39 -7.39
C VAL A 303 -3.23 15.52 -8.76
N LYS A 304 -3.85 16.26 -9.68
CA LYS A 304 -3.33 16.49 -11.03
C LYS A 304 -1.93 17.10 -11.03
N ALA A 305 -1.67 18.06 -10.14
CA ALA A 305 -0.39 18.73 -10.04
C ALA A 305 0.72 17.86 -9.41
N ASN A 306 0.37 16.91 -8.53
CA ASN A 306 1.33 16.15 -7.73
C ASN A 306 1.46 14.68 -8.11
N ALA A 307 0.52 14.09 -8.83
CA ALA A 307 0.59 12.72 -9.33
C ALA A 307 1.87 12.43 -10.16
N PRO A 308 2.35 13.33 -11.05
CA PRO A 308 3.63 13.12 -11.74
C PRO A 308 4.83 13.01 -10.79
N LYS A 309 4.82 13.70 -9.65
CA LYS A 309 5.88 13.62 -8.64
C LYS A 309 5.90 12.25 -7.96
N ALA A 310 4.72 11.69 -7.66
CA ALA A 310 4.60 10.34 -7.13
C ALA A 310 5.16 9.29 -8.10
N VAL A 311 4.89 9.43 -9.40
CA VAL A 311 5.46 8.55 -10.44
C VAL A 311 6.98 8.68 -10.52
N MET A 312 7.52 9.91 -10.51
CA MET A 312 8.97 10.13 -10.50
C MET A 312 9.64 9.52 -9.25
N ALA A 313 9.03 9.67 -8.07
CA ALA A 313 9.53 9.08 -6.84
C ALA A 313 9.57 7.54 -6.92
N MET A 314 8.59 6.91 -7.58
CA MET A 314 8.62 5.46 -7.83
C MET A 314 9.72 5.04 -8.80
N GLY A 315 9.99 5.84 -9.84
CA GLY A 315 11.14 5.61 -10.71
C GLY A 315 12.47 5.70 -9.93
N GLN A 316 12.59 6.70 -9.05
CA GLN A 316 13.77 6.83 -8.19
C GLN A 316 13.95 5.61 -7.26
N ALA A 317 12.89 5.18 -6.56
CA ALA A 317 12.95 4.02 -5.68
C ALA A 317 13.36 2.73 -6.44
N GLY A 318 12.87 2.55 -7.67
CA GLY A 318 13.25 1.43 -8.53
C GLY A 318 14.74 1.48 -8.89
N ALA A 319 15.24 2.65 -9.31
CA ALA A 319 16.65 2.85 -9.63
C ALA A 319 17.58 2.64 -8.42
N GLU A 320 17.15 3.10 -7.23
CA GLU A 320 17.86 2.86 -5.98
C GLU A 320 17.94 1.36 -5.65
N LEU A 321 16.86 0.60 -5.83
CA LEU A 321 16.88 -0.84 -5.59
C LEU A 321 17.83 -1.57 -6.55
N VAL A 322 17.84 -1.20 -7.84
CA VAL A 322 18.84 -1.70 -8.81
C VAL A 322 20.26 -1.42 -8.32
N ALA A 323 20.52 -0.18 -7.89
CA ALA A 323 21.84 0.22 -7.42
C ALA A 323 22.27 -0.60 -6.19
N LEU A 324 21.37 -0.84 -5.23
CA LEU A 324 21.63 -1.68 -4.06
C LEU A 324 21.95 -3.13 -4.45
N VAL A 325 21.16 -3.73 -5.35
CA VAL A 325 21.41 -5.09 -5.85
C VAL A 325 22.80 -5.19 -6.48
N LYS A 326 23.16 -4.27 -7.36
CA LYS A 326 24.45 -4.31 -8.06
C LYS A 326 25.63 -4.01 -7.15
N THR A 327 25.54 -2.95 -6.36
CA THR A 327 26.70 -2.39 -5.62
C THR A 327 26.83 -2.92 -4.20
N GLN A 328 25.74 -3.34 -3.56
CA GLN A 328 25.77 -3.78 -2.17
C GLN A 328 25.59 -5.29 -2.03
N ILE A 329 24.90 -5.95 -2.96
CA ILE A 329 24.70 -7.40 -2.94
C ILE A 329 25.72 -8.11 -3.83
N ILE A 330 25.71 -7.84 -5.13
CA ILE A 330 26.53 -8.56 -6.12
C ILE A 330 28.01 -8.19 -6.01
N ALA A 331 28.34 -6.89 -5.93
CA ALA A 331 29.73 -6.45 -5.79
C ALA A 331 30.37 -6.94 -4.47
N ASN A 332 29.56 -7.26 -3.45
CA ASN A 332 30.03 -7.85 -2.20
C ASN A 332 29.93 -9.38 -2.15
N GLY A 333 29.82 -10.06 -3.30
CA GLY A 333 30.08 -11.50 -3.42
C GLY A 333 28.87 -12.39 -3.69
N ALA A 334 27.63 -11.88 -3.62
CA ALA A 334 26.47 -12.70 -3.93
C ALA A 334 26.49 -13.14 -5.41
N THR A 335 26.23 -14.43 -5.67
CA THR A 335 26.24 -14.97 -7.04
C THR A 335 24.86 -15.41 -7.53
N ARG A 336 23.88 -15.53 -6.62
CA ARG A 336 22.53 -16.00 -6.90
C ARG A 336 21.53 -15.06 -6.22
N VAL A 337 21.05 -14.07 -6.96
CA VAL A 337 20.09 -13.07 -6.48
C VAL A 337 18.79 -13.19 -7.26
N VAL A 338 17.68 -13.37 -6.55
CA VAL A 338 16.33 -13.34 -7.10
C VAL A 338 15.68 -12.04 -6.67
N VAL A 339 15.26 -11.24 -7.64
CA VAL A 339 14.58 -9.97 -7.41
C VAL A 339 13.14 -10.13 -7.92
N ASN A 340 12.16 -9.96 -7.05
CA ASN A 340 10.77 -9.87 -7.45
C ASN A 340 10.44 -8.41 -7.75
N ASN A 341 9.88 -8.14 -8.93
CA ASN A 341 9.33 -6.81 -9.21
C ASN A 341 8.04 -6.57 -8.40
N LEU A 342 7.48 -5.36 -8.47
CA LEU A 342 6.23 -5.07 -7.78
C LEU A 342 5.07 -5.87 -8.40
N PRO A 343 4.19 -6.47 -7.57
CA PRO A 343 2.97 -7.09 -8.04
C PRO A 343 2.01 -6.04 -8.61
N ASP A 344 0.94 -6.50 -9.24
CA ASP A 344 -0.17 -5.64 -9.64
C ASP A 344 -0.90 -5.09 -8.40
N LEU A 345 -0.53 -3.87 -8.01
CA LEU A 345 -1.16 -3.17 -6.88
C LEU A 345 -2.56 -2.66 -7.23
N GLY A 346 -2.88 -2.46 -8.52
CA GLY A 346 -4.17 -1.93 -8.96
C GLY A 346 -5.33 -2.89 -8.73
N THR A 347 -5.06 -4.20 -8.76
CA THR A 347 -6.06 -5.25 -8.54
C THR A 347 -6.12 -5.78 -7.10
N THR A 348 -5.29 -5.24 -6.19
CA THR A 348 -5.44 -5.51 -4.75
C THR A 348 -6.76 -4.97 -4.22
N PRO A 349 -7.32 -5.47 -3.10
CA PRO A 349 -8.52 -4.90 -2.51
C PRO A 349 -8.37 -3.40 -2.18
N ASN A 350 -7.16 -2.95 -1.82
CA ASN A 350 -6.86 -1.53 -1.67
C ASN A 350 -6.99 -0.79 -3.01
N GLY A 351 -6.36 -1.29 -4.08
CA GLY A 351 -6.42 -0.71 -5.41
C GLY A 351 -7.85 -0.63 -5.96
N LEU A 352 -8.61 -1.73 -5.84
CA LEU A 352 -10.01 -1.81 -6.27
C LEU A 352 -10.94 -0.87 -5.50
N SER A 353 -10.58 -0.46 -4.28
CA SER A 353 -11.34 0.53 -3.51
C SER A 353 -11.12 1.98 -3.97
N GLN A 354 -10.14 2.22 -4.83
CA GLN A 354 -9.84 3.56 -5.36
C GLN A 354 -10.66 3.87 -6.62
N THR A 355 -10.72 5.17 -6.98
CA THR A 355 -11.32 5.61 -8.25
C THR A 355 -10.54 5.06 -9.46
N PRO A 356 -11.17 4.93 -10.65
CA PRO A 356 -10.48 4.48 -11.86
C PRO A 356 -9.23 5.30 -12.20
N GLU A 357 -9.25 6.61 -11.97
CA GLU A 357 -8.10 7.50 -12.20
C GLU A 357 -6.94 7.17 -11.25
N THR A 358 -7.26 6.93 -9.98
CA THR A 358 -6.26 6.55 -8.97
C THR A 358 -5.71 5.15 -9.24
N GLN A 359 -6.54 4.20 -9.68
CA GLN A 359 -6.07 2.89 -10.15
C GLN A 359 -5.11 3.03 -11.35
N GLY A 360 -5.44 3.91 -12.31
CA GLY A 360 -4.54 4.24 -13.42
C GLY A 360 -3.19 4.79 -12.96
N LEU A 361 -3.21 5.68 -11.95
CA LEU A 361 -1.99 6.20 -11.32
C LEU A 361 -1.17 5.11 -10.62
N ILE A 362 -1.82 4.23 -9.85
CA ILE A 362 -1.18 3.09 -9.19
C ILE A 362 -0.46 2.22 -10.23
N ASN A 363 -1.13 1.89 -11.34
CA ASN A 363 -0.55 1.09 -12.41
C ASN A 363 0.65 1.79 -13.06
N LEU A 364 0.58 3.10 -13.29
CA LEU A 364 1.70 3.87 -13.84
C LEU A 364 2.90 3.93 -12.89
N MET A 365 2.65 4.08 -11.58
CA MET A 365 3.66 4.04 -10.54
C MET A 365 4.37 2.68 -10.48
N VAL A 366 3.60 1.59 -10.45
CA VAL A 366 4.13 0.21 -10.47
C VAL A 366 4.95 -0.03 -11.74
N LYS A 367 4.41 0.34 -12.91
CA LYS A 367 5.10 0.21 -14.19
C LYS A 367 6.43 0.96 -14.17
N THR A 368 6.44 2.19 -13.70
CA THR A 368 7.64 3.05 -13.69
C THR A 368 8.75 2.48 -12.80
N PHE A 369 8.39 1.92 -11.63
CA PHE A 369 9.33 1.20 -10.78
C PHE A 369 9.85 -0.08 -11.45
N ASN A 370 8.94 -0.89 -12.01
CA ASN A 370 9.29 -2.16 -12.65
C ASN A 370 10.13 -1.97 -13.92
N ASP A 371 9.91 -0.90 -14.70
CA ASP A 371 10.73 -0.55 -15.85
C ASP A 371 12.20 -0.28 -15.46
N GLN A 372 12.43 0.32 -14.29
CA GLN A 372 13.79 0.53 -13.75
C GLN A 372 14.46 -0.80 -13.41
N LEU A 373 13.74 -1.71 -12.73
CA LEU A 373 14.27 -3.05 -12.43
C LEU A 373 14.58 -3.83 -13.72
N ASN A 374 13.62 -3.86 -14.65
CA ASN A 374 13.75 -4.54 -15.94
C ASN A 374 14.97 -4.03 -16.70
N THR A 375 15.11 -2.73 -16.85
CA THR A 375 16.24 -2.13 -17.60
C THR A 375 17.56 -2.31 -16.85
N GLY A 376 17.58 -2.04 -15.55
CA GLY A 376 18.80 -2.00 -14.75
C GLY A 376 19.43 -3.36 -14.45
N LEU A 377 18.63 -4.43 -14.51
CA LEU A 377 19.05 -5.80 -14.19
C LEU A 377 19.02 -6.76 -15.41
N ALA A 378 18.53 -6.32 -16.58
CA ALA A 378 18.36 -7.17 -17.77
C ALA A 378 19.60 -8.00 -18.15
N THR A 379 20.79 -7.42 -18.00
CA THR A 379 22.06 -8.04 -18.42
C THR A 379 22.85 -8.66 -17.27
N GLU A 380 22.33 -8.64 -16.04
CA GLU A 380 23.03 -9.17 -14.88
C GLU A 380 22.85 -10.69 -14.77
N ALA A 381 23.91 -11.43 -15.12
CA ALA A 381 23.88 -12.89 -15.15
C ALA A 381 23.61 -13.52 -13.77
N LYS A 382 24.03 -12.85 -12.69
CA LYS A 382 23.82 -13.27 -11.28
C LYS A 382 22.44 -12.93 -10.73
N VAL A 383 21.53 -12.40 -11.57
CA VAL A 383 20.16 -12.07 -11.20
C VAL A 383 19.15 -12.93 -11.97
N VAL A 384 18.08 -13.29 -11.26
CA VAL A 384 16.78 -13.67 -11.82
C VAL A 384 15.80 -12.58 -11.43
N LEU A 385 15.35 -11.79 -12.39
CA LEU A 385 14.24 -10.85 -12.19
C LEU A 385 12.93 -11.60 -12.46
N VAL A 386 12.08 -11.70 -11.44
CA VAL A 386 10.79 -12.38 -11.50
C VAL A 386 9.71 -11.34 -11.74
N ASP A 387 8.95 -11.54 -12.81
CA ASP A 387 7.82 -10.67 -13.18
C ASP A 387 6.56 -11.03 -12.39
N VAL A 388 6.54 -10.62 -11.12
CA VAL A 388 5.40 -10.81 -10.22
C VAL A 388 4.20 -9.98 -10.67
N PHE A 389 4.40 -8.82 -11.30
CA PHE A 389 3.31 -8.01 -11.87
C PHE A 389 2.42 -8.84 -12.80
N THR A 390 3.00 -9.43 -13.84
CA THR A 390 2.22 -10.14 -14.87
C THR A 390 1.46 -11.33 -14.27
N ILE A 391 2.10 -12.13 -13.41
CA ILE A 391 1.45 -13.31 -12.83
C ILE A 391 0.37 -12.95 -11.81
N SER A 392 0.56 -11.89 -11.01
CA SER A 392 -0.47 -11.43 -10.07
C SER A 392 -1.67 -10.79 -10.78
N HIS A 393 -1.44 -10.09 -11.89
CA HIS A 393 -2.50 -9.57 -12.74
C HIS A 393 -3.34 -10.70 -13.36
N ASP A 394 -2.70 -11.75 -13.89
CA ASP A 394 -3.40 -12.91 -14.44
C ASP A 394 -4.16 -13.67 -13.35
N GLN A 395 -3.61 -13.80 -12.14
CA GLN A 395 -4.35 -14.36 -11.00
C GLN A 395 -5.62 -13.56 -10.66
N ALA A 396 -5.55 -12.22 -10.73
CA ALA A 396 -6.69 -11.36 -10.43
C ALA A 396 -7.76 -11.35 -11.54
N THR A 397 -7.36 -11.46 -12.81
CA THR A 397 -8.26 -11.37 -13.96
C THR A 397 -8.74 -12.72 -14.49
N ASN A 398 -7.96 -13.77 -14.25
CA ASN A 398 -8.22 -15.15 -14.67
C ASN A 398 -7.93 -16.12 -13.50
N PRO A 399 -8.74 -16.11 -12.42
CA PRO A 399 -8.44 -16.84 -11.19
C PRO A 399 -8.58 -18.37 -11.28
N ALA A 400 -9.41 -18.88 -12.18
CA ALA A 400 -9.79 -20.30 -12.20
C ALA A 400 -8.61 -21.27 -12.45
N PRO A 401 -7.69 -21.02 -13.41
CA PRO A 401 -6.50 -21.85 -13.60
C PRO A 401 -5.58 -21.92 -12.37
N TYR A 402 -5.64 -20.91 -11.50
CA TYR A 402 -4.87 -20.84 -10.26
C TYR A 402 -5.60 -21.43 -9.06
N GLY A 403 -6.84 -21.92 -9.23
CA GLY A 403 -7.64 -22.45 -8.14
C GLY A 403 -8.09 -21.38 -7.13
N LEU A 404 -8.04 -20.10 -7.51
CA LEU A 404 -8.49 -19.00 -6.66
C LEU A 404 -10.01 -18.89 -6.71
N THR A 405 -10.63 -18.81 -5.53
CA THR A 405 -12.09 -18.66 -5.38
C THR A 405 -12.50 -17.22 -5.09
N ASN A 406 -11.58 -16.41 -4.58
CA ASN A 406 -11.79 -14.98 -4.35
C ASN A 406 -10.48 -14.21 -4.55
N VAL A 407 -10.57 -13.12 -5.32
CA VAL A 407 -9.43 -12.23 -5.64
C VAL A 407 -9.73 -10.77 -5.35
N LYS A 408 -10.87 -10.46 -4.74
CA LYS A 408 -11.34 -9.08 -4.51
C LYS A 408 -11.51 -8.76 -3.02
N ASP A 409 -11.99 -9.73 -2.25
CA ASP A 409 -12.26 -9.56 -0.84
C ASP A 409 -11.10 -10.06 0.03
N ARG A 410 -11.17 -9.70 1.31
CA ARG A 410 -10.17 -10.03 2.32
C ARG A 410 -10.59 -11.31 3.04
N ALA A 411 -9.64 -12.22 3.25
CA ALA A 411 -9.87 -13.42 4.05
C ALA A 411 -9.99 -13.12 5.56
N CYS A 412 -9.38 -12.04 6.02
CA CYS A 412 -9.41 -11.62 7.42
C CYS A 412 -10.59 -10.67 7.68
N ASP A 413 -11.30 -10.89 8.77
CA ASP A 413 -12.24 -9.93 9.35
C ASP A 413 -11.44 -8.88 10.12
N LEU A 414 -11.28 -7.71 9.49
CA LEU A 414 -10.49 -6.59 10.01
C LEU A 414 -11.32 -5.62 10.86
N THR A 415 -12.54 -6.01 11.29
CA THR A 415 -13.30 -5.16 12.20
C THR A 415 -12.54 -4.98 13.52
N PRO A 416 -12.53 -3.77 14.12
CA PRO A 416 -11.78 -3.51 15.36
C PRO A 416 -12.09 -4.49 16.51
N ALA A 417 -13.31 -5.05 16.52
CA ALA A 417 -13.75 -6.04 17.50
C ALA A 417 -13.02 -7.39 17.40
N LYS A 418 -12.68 -7.85 16.18
CA LYS A 418 -11.99 -9.13 15.96
C LYS A 418 -10.50 -8.97 15.64
N ASN A 419 -10.11 -7.81 15.13
CA ASN A 419 -8.75 -7.48 14.75
C ASN A 419 -8.44 -6.04 15.19
N PRO A 420 -7.89 -5.84 16.41
CA PRO A 420 -7.67 -4.52 16.97
C PRO A 420 -6.56 -3.71 16.26
N LEU A 421 -5.82 -4.33 15.33
CA LEU A 421 -4.83 -3.66 14.48
C LEU A 421 -5.32 -3.43 13.05
N GLU A 422 -6.53 -3.89 12.73
CA GLU A 422 -7.14 -3.79 11.40
C GLU A 422 -6.20 -4.27 10.27
N SER A 423 -5.36 -5.28 10.56
CA SER A 423 -4.26 -5.72 9.70
C SER A 423 -4.10 -7.23 9.67
N SER A 424 -3.61 -7.78 8.54
CA SER A 424 -3.21 -9.20 8.50
C SER A 424 -2.08 -9.53 9.47
N LEU A 425 -1.37 -8.53 10.01
CA LEU A 425 -0.32 -8.72 11.01
C LEU A 425 -0.77 -9.56 12.21
N VAL A 426 -2.04 -9.46 12.61
CA VAL A 426 -2.66 -10.26 13.69
C VAL A 426 -3.85 -11.09 13.20
N CYS A 427 -3.95 -11.30 11.89
CA CYS A 427 -4.96 -12.20 11.35
C CYS A 427 -4.56 -13.66 11.59
N ASN A 428 -5.49 -14.47 12.08
CA ASN A 428 -5.34 -15.90 12.32
C ASN A 428 -6.73 -16.58 12.28
N ALA A 429 -6.81 -17.87 12.59
CA ALA A 429 -8.05 -18.64 12.53
C ALA A 429 -9.23 -18.06 13.36
N LYS A 430 -8.97 -17.20 14.35
CA LYS A 430 -10.01 -16.60 15.22
C LYS A 430 -10.69 -15.36 14.62
N ASN A 431 -10.12 -14.76 13.57
CA ASN A 431 -10.64 -13.54 12.96
C ASN A 431 -10.68 -13.63 11.44
N LEU A 432 -11.00 -14.82 10.91
CA LEU A 432 -11.30 -15.00 9.50
C LEU A 432 -12.72 -14.50 9.17
N ALA A 433 -12.90 -14.08 7.92
CA ALA A 433 -14.22 -13.90 7.33
C ALA A 433 -15.00 -15.22 7.36
N ALA A 434 -16.33 -15.13 7.32
CA ALA A 434 -17.18 -16.30 7.30
C ALA A 434 -16.99 -17.11 6.00
N GLY A 435 -17.02 -18.44 6.10
CA GLY A 435 -16.88 -19.36 4.97
C GLY A 435 -15.45 -19.88 4.76
N ASP A 436 -15.23 -20.56 3.65
CA ASP A 436 -13.91 -21.10 3.29
C ASP A 436 -13.04 -20.04 2.62
N VAL A 437 -11.99 -19.63 3.31
CA VAL A 437 -11.00 -18.64 2.82
C VAL A 437 -9.69 -19.28 2.35
N SER A 438 -9.60 -20.61 2.29
CA SER A 438 -8.37 -21.34 1.98
C SER A 438 -7.86 -21.14 0.55
N ARG A 439 -8.69 -20.59 -0.34
CA ARG A 439 -8.40 -20.28 -1.74
C ARG A 439 -8.61 -18.80 -2.08
N TYR A 440 -8.57 -17.93 -1.07
CA TYR A 440 -8.58 -16.48 -1.27
C TYR A 440 -7.18 -16.01 -1.67
N GLN A 441 -7.08 -14.98 -2.50
CA GLN A 441 -5.80 -14.36 -2.84
C GLN A 441 -5.27 -13.50 -1.70
N PHE A 442 -6.13 -12.70 -1.06
CA PHE A 442 -5.72 -11.65 -0.12
C PHE A 442 -6.15 -11.92 1.32
N ALA A 443 -5.22 -11.77 2.26
CA ALA A 443 -5.47 -11.79 3.70
C ALA A 443 -6.11 -10.46 4.14
N ASP A 444 -5.49 -9.34 3.77
CA ASP A 444 -6.00 -7.99 4.02
C ASP A 444 -6.11 -7.18 2.72
N SER A 445 -5.95 -5.85 2.79
CA SER A 445 -6.10 -4.98 1.63
C SER A 445 -4.99 -5.09 0.57
N VAL A 446 -3.83 -5.67 0.90
CA VAL A 446 -2.69 -5.78 -0.02
C VAL A 446 -1.89 -7.08 0.12
N HIS A 447 -1.93 -7.75 1.27
CA HIS A 447 -1.08 -8.91 1.55
C HIS A 447 -1.74 -10.22 1.13
N PRO A 448 -1.00 -11.14 0.49
CA PRO A 448 -1.52 -12.46 0.14
C PRO A 448 -1.89 -13.34 1.35
N THR A 449 -2.86 -14.23 1.14
CA THR A 449 -3.07 -15.38 2.03
C THR A 449 -1.90 -16.37 1.90
N PRO A 450 -1.82 -17.40 2.76
CA PRO A 450 -0.85 -18.48 2.56
C PRO A 450 -0.98 -19.18 1.19
N TYR A 451 -2.17 -19.22 0.61
CA TYR A 451 -2.37 -19.78 -0.74
C TYR A 451 -1.82 -18.85 -1.84
N GLY A 452 -2.04 -17.53 -1.71
CA GLY A 452 -1.44 -16.54 -2.61
C GLY A 452 0.10 -16.57 -2.55
N TYR A 453 0.68 -16.68 -1.35
CA TYR A 453 2.14 -16.87 -1.20
C TYR A 453 2.63 -18.19 -1.79
N TRP A 454 1.84 -19.26 -1.71
CA TRP A 454 2.18 -20.52 -2.36
C TRP A 454 2.23 -20.40 -3.89
N LEU A 455 1.26 -19.70 -4.50
CA LEU A 455 1.28 -19.40 -5.94
C LEU A 455 2.51 -18.57 -6.31
N MET A 456 2.86 -17.56 -5.51
CA MET A 456 4.04 -16.73 -5.74
C MET A 456 5.35 -17.55 -5.65
N ALA A 457 5.51 -18.37 -4.60
CA ALA A 457 6.67 -19.25 -4.45
C ALA A 457 6.80 -20.25 -5.61
N ARG A 458 5.67 -20.76 -6.13
CA ARG A 458 5.66 -21.64 -7.32
C ARG A 458 6.20 -20.93 -8.55
N TYR A 459 5.80 -19.68 -8.78
CA TYR A 459 6.26 -18.90 -9.92
C TYR A 459 7.75 -18.52 -9.79
N VAL A 460 8.20 -18.11 -8.60
CA VAL A 460 9.62 -17.87 -8.31
C VAL A 460 10.44 -19.14 -8.57
N SER A 461 9.98 -20.29 -8.07
CA SER A 461 10.65 -21.58 -8.30
C SER A 461 10.76 -21.91 -9.78
N GLU A 462 9.69 -21.71 -10.55
CA GLU A 462 9.69 -21.98 -11.98
C GLU A 462 10.67 -21.07 -12.74
N ARG A 463 10.77 -19.78 -12.40
CA ARG A 463 11.80 -18.89 -12.95
C ARG A 463 13.23 -19.32 -12.57
N MET A 464 13.43 -19.82 -11.35
CA MET A 464 14.73 -20.36 -10.93
C MET A 464 15.08 -21.66 -11.67
N VAL A 465 14.13 -22.55 -11.91
CA VAL A 465 14.31 -23.76 -12.74
C VAL A 465 14.72 -23.38 -14.17
N VAL A 466 14.03 -22.42 -14.80
CA VAL A 466 14.37 -21.92 -16.15
C VAL A 466 15.80 -21.38 -16.22
N LYS A 467 16.27 -20.71 -15.15
CA LYS A 467 17.67 -20.24 -15.04
C LYS A 467 18.68 -21.38 -14.75
N GLY A 468 18.22 -22.57 -14.38
CA GLY A 468 19.06 -23.69 -13.94
C GLY A 468 19.60 -23.52 -12.51
N TRP A 469 18.82 -22.86 -11.66
CA TRP A 469 19.12 -22.59 -10.25
C TRP A 469 18.36 -23.53 -9.30
N MET A 470 17.56 -24.45 -9.83
CA MET A 470 16.88 -25.52 -9.11
C MET A 470 16.96 -26.81 -9.91
#